data_AF-A0AA40VW52-F1
#
_entry.id   AF-A0AA40VW52-F1
#
_cell.length_a   1.000
_cell.length_b   1.000
_cell.length_c   1.000
_cell.angle_alpha   90.00
_cell.angle_beta   90.00
_cell.angle_gamma   90.00
#
_symmetry.space_group_name_H-M   'P 1'
#
loop_
_entity.id
_entity.type
_entity.pdbx_description
1 polymer ?
#
loop_
_entity_poly.entity_id
_entity_poly.type
_entity_poly.pdbx_seq_one_letter_code
_entity_poly.pdbx_strand_id
1 'polypeptide(L)'
;MRQIPLRAVPSQSLSVVLAGQSCQINVYEKSTGLYLDLFVDHEPIVTTALCHDRVRIVREMYRGFVGDLSFLDTRGHADPEYTGLGGRFVLAYLEAAEL
;
A
#
# COMPACT_ATOMS: atom_id res chain seq x y z
N MET A 1 -7.59 -7.89 -8.22
CA MET A 1 -6.27 -7.55 -7.64
C MET A 1 -5.45 -6.82 -8.67
N ARG A 2 -5.06 -5.57 -8.38
CA ARG A 2 -4.18 -4.79 -9.26
C ARG A 2 -2.85 -4.50 -8.56
N GLN A 3 -1.74 -4.80 -9.23
CA GLN A 3 -0.42 -4.47 -8.71
C GLN A 3 -0.11 -2.98 -8.91
N ILE A 4 0.39 -2.35 -7.85
CA ILE A 4 0.90 -0.98 -7.89
C ILE A 4 2.43 -1.06 -8.04
N PRO A 5 3.00 -0.51 -9.11
CA PRO A 5 4.44 -0.58 -9.34
C PRO A 5 5.18 0.28 -8.32
N LEU A 6 6.13 -0.34 -7.60
CA LEU A 6 7.01 0.32 -6.66
C LEU A 6 8.47 0.16 -7.11
N ARG A 7 9.32 1.10 -6.71
CA ARG A 7 10.78 1.01 -6.88
C ARG A 7 11.43 0.55 -5.58
N ALA A 8 12.53 -0.18 -5.67
CA ALA A 8 13.32 -0.60 -4.51
C ALA A 8 14.16 0.56 -3.93
N VAL A 9 13.48 1.59 -3.42
CA VAL A 9 14.07 2.77 -2.77
C VAL A 9 13.44 2.97 -1.39
N PRO A 10 14.20 3.49 -0.41
CA PRO A 10 13.74 3.57 0.98
C PRO A 10 12.59 4.56 1.20
N SER A 11 12.36 5.49 0.25
CA SER A 11 11.23 6.41 0.29
C SER A 11 10.80 6.79 -1.12
N GLN A 12 9.50 6.71 -1.40
CA GLN A 12 8.91 7.15 -2.66
C GLN A 12 7.46 7.60 -2.49
N SER A 13 7.04 8.48 -3.39
CA SER A 13 5.65 8.87 -3.56
C SER A 13 5.21 8.57 -4.99
N LEU A 14 3.96 8.15 -5.16
CA LEU A 14 3.34 7.96 -6.46
C LEU A 14 1.87 8.35 -6.42
N SER A 15 1.33 8.69 -7.59
CA SER A 15 -0.08 8.97 -7.79
C SER A 15 -0.68 7.91 -8.70
N VAL A 16 -1.87 7.42 -8.36
CA VAL A 16 -2.57 6.37 -9.08
C VAL A 16 -4.08 6.53 -8.93
N VAL A 17 -4.84 6.20 -9.98
CA VAL A 17 -6.31 6.22 -9.91
C VAL A 17 -6.83 4.83 -9.54
N LEU A 18 -7.51 4.69 -8.40
CA LEU A 18 -8.07 3.44 -7.87
C LEU A 18 -9.58 3.58 -7.71
N ALA A 19 -10.38 2.70 -8.33
CA ALA A 19 -11.85 2.79 -8.36
C ALA A 19 -12.40 4.21 -8.71
N GLY A 20 -11.70 4.94 -9.58
CA GLY A 20 -12.06 6.30 -9.98
C GLY A 20 -11.63 7.40 -9.01
N GLN A 21 -10.97 7.06 -7.90
CA GLN A 21 -10.45 8.01 -6.91
C GLN A 21 -8.99 8.36 -7.21
N SER A 22 -8.63 9.65 -7.11
CA SER A 22 -7.24 10.09 -7.25
C SER A 22 -6.49 9.81 -5.96
N CYS A 23 -5.60 8.81 -5.98
CA CYS A 23 -4.87 8.37 -4.81
C CYS A 23 -3.41 8.80 -4.87
N GLN A 24 -2.91 9.40 -3.78
CA GLN A 24 -1.49 9.57 -3.55
C GLN A 24 -1.05 8.57 -2.48
N ILE A 25 -0.01 7.81 -2.81
CA ILE A 25 0.57 6.79 -1.94
C ILE A 25 2.01 7.18 -1.65
N ASN A 26 2.35 7.28 -0.36
CA ASN A 26 3.72 7.42 0.09
C ASN A 26 4.14 6.10 0.73
N VAL A 27 5.30 5.57 0.33
CA VAL A 27 5.88 4.36 0.92
C VAL A 27 7.28 4.71 1.39
N TYR A 28 7.56 4.50 2.68
CA TYR A 28 8.84 4.87 3.28
C TYR A 28 9.24 3.92 4.40
N GLU A 29 10.53 3.65 4.50
CA GLU A 29 11.10 2.85 5.58
C GLU A 29 11.50 3.72 6.77
N LYS A 30 11.27 3.18 7.97
CA LYS A 30 11.81 3.67 9.24
C LYS A 30 12.55 2.53 9.94
N SER A 31 13.23 2.84 11.05
CA SER A 31 13.98 1.85 11.84
C SER A 31 13.14 0.66 12.33
N THR A 32 11.81 0.78 12.35
CA THR A 32 10.86 -0.23 12.83
C THR A 32 10.11 -0.96 11.72
N GLY A 33 10.35 -0.64 10.45
CA GLY A 33 9.72 -1.29 9.30
C GLY A 33 9.28 -0.33 8.21
N LEU A 34 8.51 -0.86 7.25
CA LEU A 34 7.97 -0.11 6.12
C LEU A 34 6.60 0.48 6.46
N TYR A 35 6.40 1.74 6.11
CA TYR A 35 5.18 2.49 6.38
C TYR A 35 4.55 3.01 5.10
N LEU A 36 3.23 3.15 5.12
CA LEU A 36 2.44 3.67 4.01
C LEU A 36 1.50 4.77 4.48
N ASP A 37 1.44 5.84 3.69
CA ASP A 37 0.37 6.84 3.75
C ASP A 37 -0.48 6.73 2.47
N LEU A 38 -1.79 6.88 2.63
CA LEU A 38 -2.76 6.94 1.56
C LEU A 38 -3.59 8.21 1.69
N PHE A 39 -3.64 8.99 0.62
CA PHE A 39 -4.50 10.14 0.46
C PHE A 39 -5.44 9.91 -0.72
N VAL A 40 -6.69 10.34 -0.59
CA VAL A 40 -7.67 10.37 -1.68
C VAL A 40 -8.11 11.81 -1.84
N ASP A 41 -7.98 12.35 -3.06
CA ASP A 41 -8.34 13.74 -3.37
C ASP A 41 -7.70 14.77 -2.40
N HIS A 42 -6.45 14.49 -1.98
CA HIS A 42 -5.64 15.25 -1.01
C HIS A 42 -6.08 15.13 0.46
N GLU A 43 -7.14 14.39 0.76
CA GLU A 43 -7.57 14.09 2.12
C GLU A 43 -6.85 12.83 2.65
N PRO A 44 -6.32 12.86 3.88
CA PRO A 44 -5.64 11.71 4.47
C PRO A 44 -6.64 10.60 4.82
N ILE A 45 -6.46 9.42 4.24
CA ILE A 45 -7.26 8.23 4.57
C ILE A 45 -6.57 7.43 5.68
N VAL A 46 -5.29 7.17 5.47
CA VAL A 46 -4.42 6.47 6.41
C VAL A 46 -3.05 7.12 6.38
N THR A 47 -2.46 7.33 7.54
CA THR A 47 -1.10 7.86 7.67
C THR A 47 -0.31 6.98 8.62
N THR A 48 0.97 6.77 8.29
CA THR A 48 1.94 6.00 9.09
C THR A 48 1.43 4.59 9.41
N ALA A 49 0.80 3.91 8.45
CA ALA A 49 0.41 2.52 8.64
C ALA A 49 1.60 1.59 8.43
N LEU A 50 1.89 0.77 9.45
CA LEU A 50 2.90 -0.26 9.37
C LEU A 50 2.47 -1.35 8.38
N CYS A 51 3.34 -1.66 7.44
CA CYS A 51 3.08 -2.61 6.37
C CYS A 51 3.52 -4.00 6.79
N HIS A 52 2.60 -4.96 6.74
CA HIS A 52 2.85 -6.37 6.99
C HIS A 52 2.36 -7.22 5.81
N ASP A 53 2.91 -8.43 5.69
CA ASP A 53 2.47 -9.38 4.66
C ASP A 53 0.99 -9.74 4.80
N ARG A 54 0.23 -9.60 3.70
CA ARG A 54 -1.20 -9.94 3.56
C ARG A 54 -2.12 -9.29 4.59
N VAL A 55 -1.65 -8.23 5.23
CA VAL A 55 -2.45 -7.41 6.14
C VAL A 55 -3.03 -6.24 5.36
N ARG A 56 -4.34 -6.03 5.55
CA ARG A 56 -5.06 -4.87 5.00
C ARG A 56 -4.63 -3.59 5.71
N ILE A 57 -4.34 -2.55 4.92
CA ILE A 57 -3.84 -1.25 5.42
C ILE A 57 -4.99 -0.35 5.86
N VAL A 58 -6.05 -0.23 5.06
CA VAL A 58 -7.16 0.70 5.35
C VAL A 58 -8.12 0.10 6.36
N ARG A 59 -8.54 -1.17 6.15
CA ARG A 59 -9.44 -1.98 7.01
C ARG A 59 -10.86 -1.44 7.22
N GLU A 60 -11.03 -0.12 7.20
CA GLU A 60 -12.24 0.61 7.57
C GLU A 60 -12.89 1.20 6.31
N MET A 61 -13.97 0.54 5.85
CA MET A 61 -14.69 0.95 4.63
C MET A 61 -15.28 2.36 4.69
N TYR A 62 -15.53 2.91 5.89
CA TYR A 62 -16.11 4.24 6.05
C TYR A 62 -15.11 5.39 5.85
N ARG A 63 -13.81 5.11 5.67
CA ARG A 63 -12.79 6.14 5.50
C ARG A 63 -12.77 6.80 4.11
N GLY A 64 -13.69 6.46 3.22
CA GLY A 64 -13.80 7.10 1.91
C GLY A 64 -12.82 6.57 0.87
N PHE A 65 -12.22 5.39 1.09
CA PHE A 65 -11.45 4.67 0.08
C PHE A 65 -12.20 3.40 -0.35
N VAL A 66 -12.38 3.23 -1.65
CA VAL A 66 -13.05 2.06 -2.22
C VAL A 66 -12.01 0.98 -2.48
N GLY A 67 -12.12 -0.14 -1.77
CA GLY A 67 -11.15 -1.23 -1.81
C GLY A 67 -10.18 -1.20 -0.61
N ASP A 68 -9.08 -1.93 -0.72
CA ASP A 68 -8.03 -1.95 0.30
C ASP A 68 -6.65 -2.10 -0.35
N LEU A 69 -5.61 -1.79 0.42
CA LEU A 69 -4.22 -2.01 0.03
C LEU A 69 -3.61 -3.07 0.93
N SER A 70 -2.77 -3.93 0.35
CA SER A 70 -2.02 -4.91 1.11
C SER A 70 -0.70 -5.23 0.41
N PHE A 71 0.34 -5.51 1.20
CA PHE A 71 1.58 -6.05 0.67
C PHE A 71 1.51 -7.56 0.58
N LEU A 72 2.05 -8.15 -0.49
CA LEU A 72 2.20 -9.59 -0.63
C LEU A 72 3.68 -9.96 -0.84
N ASP A 73 4.17 -10.88 -0.02
CA ASP A 73 5.41 -11.60 -0.27
C ASP A 73 5.14 -12.76 -1.26
N THR A 74 5.80 -12.67 -2.42
CA THR A 74 5.71 -13.67 -3.50
C THR A 74 6.60 -14.90 -3.26
N ARG A 75 7.50 -14.86 -2.27
CA ARG A 75 8.45 -15.93 -1.95
C ARG A 75 8.23 -16.55 -0.57
N GLY A 76 7.25 -16.08 0.19
CA GLY A 76 6.97 -16.54 1.55
C GLY A 76 5.96 -15.66 2.27
N HIS A 77 6.26 -15.39 3.55
CA HIS A 77 5.41 -14.64 4.49
C HIS A 77 6.21 -13.61 5.29
N ALA A 78 7.30 -13.08 4.72
CA ALA A 78 8.08 -12.04 5.39
C ALA A 78 7.42 -10.67 5.22
N ASP A 79 7.56 -9.82 6.23
CA ASP A 79 7.14 -8.43 6.15
C ASP A 79 7.96 -7.67 5.09
N PRO A 80 7.36 -6.64 4.45
CA PRO A 80 7.99 -5.93 3.35
C PRO A 80 9.16 -5.06 3.82
N GLU A 81 10.26 -5.14 3.07
CA GLU A 81 11.44 -4.27 3.18
C GLU A 81 11.70 -3.55 1.85
N TYR A 82 12.27 -2.35 1.88
CA TYR A 82 12.38 -1.53 0.68
C TYR A 82 13.19 -2.20 -0.45
N THR A 83 14.19 -3.02 -0.08
CA THR A 83 15.10 -3.70 -1.01
C THR A 83 14.38 -4.69 -1.93
N GLY A 84 13.23 -5.22 -1.49
CA GLY A 84 12.42 -6.17 -2.25
C GLY A 84 11.19 -5.56 -2.93
N LEU A 85 10.96 -4.25 -2.83
CA LEU A 85 9.78 -3.60 -3.40
C LEU A 85 9.74 -3.69 -4.92
N GLY A 86 8.56 -3.96 -5.46
CA GLY A 86 8.32 -4.10 -6.90
C GLY A 86 8.74 -5.46 -7.47
N GLY A 87 9.42 -6.29 -6.67
CA GLY A 87 9.77 -7.66 -7.01
C GLY A 87 9.16 -8.64 -6.01
N ARG A 88 9.89 -8.93 -4.92
CA ARG A 88 9.44 -9.87 -3.88
C ARG A 88 8.19 -9.36 -3.18
N PHE A 89 8.23 -8.10 -2.73
CA PHE A 89 7.18 -7.44 -1.99
C PHE A 89 6.36 -6.57 -2.95
N VAL A 90 5.12 -6.99 -3.15
CA VAL A 90 4.21 -6.37 -4.11
C VAL A 90 3.12 -5.63 -3.35
N LEU A 91 2.94 -4.35 -3.64
CA LEU A 91 1.77 -3.61 -3.18
C LEU A 91 0.59 -3.93 -4.10
N ALA A 92 -0.43 -4.56 -3.53
CA ALA A 92 -1.65 -4.92 -4.22
C ALA A 92 -2.81 -4.05 -3.77
N TYR A 93 -3.59 -3.64 -4.75
CA TYR A 93 -4.93 -3.12 -4.55
C TYR A 93 -5.95 -4.25 -4.64
N LEU A 94 -6.72 -4.38 -3.58
CA LEU A 94 -7.87 -5.28 -3.46
C LEU A 94 -9.12 -4.47 -3.78
N GLU A 95 -9.85 -4.88 -4.82
CA GLU A 95 -11.09 -4.21 -5.21
C GLU A 95 -12.19 -4.50 -4.19
N ALA A 96 -13.23 -3.67 -4.14
CA ALA A 96 -14.34 -3.83 -3.20
C ALA A 96 -15.04 -5.19 -3.29
N ALA A 97 -15.03 -5.83 -4.47
CA ALA A 97 -15.58 -7.17 -4.68
C ALA A 97 -14.67 -8.31 -4.13
N GLU A 98 -13.44 -7.99 -3.74
CA GLU A 98 -12.42 -8.94 -3.27
C GLU A 98 -12.18 -8.87 -1.75
N LEU A 99 -12.94 -8.02 -1.05
CA LEU A 99 -12.91 -7.79 0.40
C LEU A 99 -13.88 -8.70 1.15
#